data_AF-A0A350JL55-F1
#
_entry.id   AF-A0A350JL55-F1
#
_cell.length_a   1.000
_cell.length_b   1.000
_cell.length_c   1.000
_cell.angle_alpha   90.00
_cell.angle_beta   90.00
_cell.angle_gamma   90.00
#
_symmetry.space_group_name_H-M   'P 1'
#
loop_
_entity.id
_entity.type
_entity.pdbx_description
1 polymer ?
#
loop_
_entity_poly.entity_id
_entity_poly.type
_entity_poly.pdbx_seq_one_letter_code
_entity_poly.pdbx_strand_id
1 'polypeptide(L)'
;ESVTKNYPVDLFNTQLKFGQIDDLIDNETVVETLIPNMIHAAEEMAEQLMVKEVKAGLERMSQTLDHEIGRLASLHKRNKAIRPDEVRTALEEKNVLTDLISNARVRMDAVQLIREGDMEATTKQ
;
A
#
# COMPACT_ATOMS: atom_id res chain seq x y z
N GLU A 1 -6.46 -10.35 -13.67
CA GLU A 1 -6.40 -10.94 -12.32
C GLU A 1 -4.98 -10.78 -11.77
N SER A 2 -4.82 -10.58 -10.46
CA SER A 2 -3.50 -10.48 -9.84
C SER A 2 -2.84 -11.86 -9.73
N VAL A 3 -1.61 -11.98 -10.25
CA VAL A 3 -0.81 -13.21 -10.19
C VAL A 3 0.27 -13.18 -9.12
N THR A 4 0.32 -12.13 -8.29
CA THR A 4 1.40 -11.88 -7.31
C THR A 4 1.63 -13.05 -6.35
N LYS A 5 0.57 -13.81 -5.99
CA LYS A 5 0.70 -14.98 -5.12
C LYS A 5 1.40 -16.17 -5.79
N ASN A 6 1.31 -16.27 -7.11
CA ASN A 6 1.91 -17.35 -7.89
C ASN A 6 3.37 -17.05 -8.26
N TYR A 7 3.74 -15.76 -8.28
CA TYR A 7 5.08 -15.30 -8.64
C TYR A 7 5.66 -14.40 -7.52
N PRO A 8 6.23 -15.00 -6.47
CA PRO A 8 6.93 -14.23 -5.44
C PRO A 8 8.07 -13.41 -6.06
N VAL A 9 8.13 -12.12 -5.71
CA VAL A 9 9.04 -11.14 -6.31
C VAL A 9 10.50 -11.57 -6.25
N ASP A 10 10.94 -12.11 -5.11
CA ASP A 10 12.33 -12.54 -4.91
C ASP A 10 12.74 -13.63 -5.89
N LEU A 11 11.87 -14.61 -6.13
CA LEU A 11 12.14 -15.72 -7.05
C LEU A 11 12.01 -15.25 -8.50
N PHE A 12 10.98 -14.47 -8.79
CA PHE A 12 10.70 -14.01 -10.14
C PHE A 12 11.83 -13.12 -10.68
N ASN A 13 12.36 -12.20 -9.87
CA ASN A 13 13.43 -11.31 -10.26
C ASN A 13 14.74 -12.04 -10.62
N THR A 14 15.02 -13.20 -10.03
CA THR A 14 16.22 -13.99 -10.37
C THR A 14 16.19 -14.57 -11.79
N GLN A 15 15.01 -14.65 -12.40
CA GLN A 15 14.81 -15.20 -13.74
C GLN A 15 14.81 -14.12 -14.82
N LEU A 16 14.80 -12.84 -14.42
CA LEU A 16 14.79 -11.71 -15.33
C LEU A 16 16.21 -11.37 -15.80
N LYS A 17 16.30 -10.89 -17.04
CA LYS A 17 17.50 -10.26 -17.60
C LYS A 17 17.17 -8.81 -17.92
N PHE A 18 18.16 -7.93 -17.84
CA PHE A 18 17.99 -6.54 -18.28
C PHE A 18 17.65 -6.50 -19.77
N GLY A 19 16.66 -5.71 -20.12
CA GLY A 19 16.23 -5.49 -21.49
C GLY A 19 16.30 -4.04 -21.92
N GLN A 20 16.24 -3.83 -23.24
CA GLN A 20 16.08 -2.51 -23.82
C GLN A 20 14.59 -2.16 -23.88
N ILE A 21 14.27 -0.94 -23.47
CA ILE A 21 12.88 -0.45 -23.37
C ILE A 21 12.44 0.30 -24.63
N ASP A 22 13.39 0.67 -25.51
CA ASP A 22 13.17 1.54 -26.67
C ASP A 22 12.04 1.02 -27.57
N ASP A 23 12.11 -0.24 -27.99
CA ASP A 23 11.08 -0.89 -28.83
C ASP A 23 9.67 -0.84 -28.22
N LEU A 24 9.56 -0.81 -26.89
CA LEU A 24 8.29 -0.83 -26.17
C LEU A 24 7.70 0.57 -26.04
N ILE A 25 8.56 1.58 -25.85
CA ILE A 25 8.14 2.99 -25.75
C ILE A 25 7.86 3.57 -27.14
N ASP A 26 8.57 3.12 -28.18
CA ASP A 26 8.33 3.56 -29.55
C ASP A 26 7.01 3.00 -30.13
N ASN A 27 6.40 2.02 -29.46
CA ASN A 27 5.11 1.48 -29.85
C ASN A 27 3.95 2.31 -29.27
N GLU A 28 3.35 3.14 -30.12
CA GLU A 28 2.22 4.03 -29.78
C GLU A 28 1.04 3.28 -29.14
N THR A 29 0.70 2.08 -29.61
CA THR A 29 -0.40 1.29 -29.02
C THR A 29 -0.09 0.85 -27.60
N VAL A 30 1.18 0.51 -27.32
CA VAL A 30 1.60 0.11 -25.98
C VAL A 30 1.54 1.29 -25.02
N VAL A 31 2.08 2.44 -25.43
CA VAL A 31 2.20 3.62 -24.58
C VAL A 31 0.85 4.31 -24.36
N GLU A 32 0.06 4.50 -25.41
CA GLU A 32 -1.17 5.28 -25.33
C GLU A 32 -2.37 4.48 -24.84
N THR A 33 -2.34 3.15 -25.00
CA THR A 33 -3.50 2.30 -24.68
C THR A 33 -3.18 1.23 -23.65
N LEU A 34 -2.19 0.37 -23.91
CA LEU A 34 -1.98 -0.82 -23.09
C LEU A 34 -1.53 -0.47 -21.67
N ILE A 35 -0.47 0.31 -21.52
CA ILE A 35 0.08 0.70 -20.20
C ILE A 35 -0.97 1.46 -19.37
N PRO A 36 -1.66 2.51 -19.90
CA PRO A 36 -2.71 3.19 -19.16
C PRO A 36 -3.83 2.26 -18.68
N ASN A 37 -4.29 1.34 -19.55
CA ASN A 37 -5.34 0.38 -19.17
C ASN A 37 -4.85 -0.61 -18.10
N MET A 38 -3.60 -1.05 -18.17
CA MET A 38 -2.99 -1.91 -17.14
C MET A 38 -2.86 -1.20 -15.80
N ILE A 39 -2.43 0.07 -15.80
CA ILE A 39 -2.35 0.90 -14.59
C ILE A 39 -3.75 1.08 -13.99
N HIS A 40 -4.75 1.37 -14.81
CA HIS A 40 -6.12 1.54 -14.33
C HIS A 40 -6.67 0.25 -13.69
N ALA A 41 -6.46 -0.90 -14.33
CA ALA A 41 -6.85 -2.19 -13.74
C ALA A 41 -6.09 -2.50 -12.44
N ALA A 42 -4.81 -2.12 -12.35
CA ALA A 42 -4.02 -2.27 -11.13
C ALA A 42 -4.52 -1.35 -10.00
N GLU A 43 -4.93 -0.13 -10.33
CA GLU A 43 -5.54 0.82 -9.39
C GLU A 43 -6.83 0.26 -8.80
N GLU A 44 -7.77 -0.22 -9.63
CA GLU A 44 -9.02 -0.84 -9.17
C GLU A 44 -8.77 -2.02 -8.22
N MET A 45 -7.79 -2.89 -8.56
CA MET A 45 -7.40 -4.01 -7.71
C MET A 45 -6.79 -3.53 -6.38
N ALA A 46 -5.96 -2.49 -6.41
CA ALA A 46 -5.34 -1.92 -5.23
C ALA A 46 -6.35 -1.21 -4.32
N GLU A 47 -7.35 -0.52 -4.88
CA GLU A 47 -8.45 0.10 -4.11
C GLU A 47 -9.26 -0.94 -3.35
N GLN A 48 -9.55 -2.09 -3.97
CA GLN A 48 -10.24 -3.21 -3.29
C GLN A 48 -9.42 -3.78 -2.13
N LEU A 49 -8.10 -3.85 -2.28
CA LEU A 49 -7.19 -4.28 -1.21
C LEU A 49 -7.09 -3.22 -0.11
N MET A 50 -7.04 -1.94 -0.48
CA MET A 50 -6.97 -0.81 0.46
C MET A 50 -8.13 -0.85 1.45
N VAL A 51 -9.36 -1.14 1.01
CA VAL A 51 -10.52 -1.24 1.92
C VAL A 51 -10.27 -2.27 3.03
N LYS A 52 -9.65 -3.41 2.71
CA LYS A 52 -9.32 -4.46 3.69
C LYS A 52 -8.21 -4.00 4.64
N GLU A 53 -7.17 -3.36 4.13
CA GLU A 53 -6.05 -2.87 4.92
C GLU A 53 -6.45 -1.71 5.85
N VAL A 54 -7.27 -0.78 5.37
CA VAL A 54 -7.85 0.31 6.19
C VAL A 54 -8.66 -0.28 7.34
N LYS A 55 -9.54 -1.24 7.05
CA LYS A 55 -10.32 -1.92 8.09
C LYS A 55 -9.42 -2.62 9.12
N ALA A 56 -8.44 -3.39 8.67
CA ALA A 56 -7.50 -4.07 9.56
C ALA A 56 -6.66 -3.07 10.39
N GLY A 57 -6.29 -1.93 9.81
CA GLY A 57 -5.62 -0.82 10.48
C GLY A 57 -6.48 -0.23 11.61
N LEU A 58 -7.75 0.09 11.33
CA LEU A 58 -8.69 0.62 12.31
C LEU A 58 -8.96 -0.37 13.46
N GLU A 59 -9.12 -1.66 13.16
CA GLU A 59 -9.30 -2.71 14.16
C GLU A 59 -8.09 -2.82 15.08
N ARG A 60 -6.88 -2.89 14.53
CA ARG A 60 -5.62 -2.97 15.29
C ARG A 60 -5.41 -1.74 16.17
N MET A 61 -5.64 -0.55 15.62
CA MET A 61 -5.54 0.72 16.35
C MET A 61 -6.54 0.74 17.51
N SER A 62 -7.81 0.41 17.26
CA SER A 62 -8.85 0.43 18.28
C SER A 62 -8.54 -0.55 19.42
N GLN A 63 -8.16 -1.79 19.10
CA GLN A 63 -7.79 -2.79 20.12
C GLN A 63 -6.67 -2.31 21.04
N THR A 64 -5.64 -1.67 20.47
CA THR A 64 -4.48 -1.19 21.22
C THR A 64 -4.82 0.05 22.05
N LEU A 65 -5.41 1.07 21.42
CA LEU A 65 -5.67 2.35 22.07
C LEU A 65 -6.83 2.26 23.06
N ASP A 66 -7.87 1.48 22.81
CA ASP A 66 -8.98 1.33 23.76
C ASP A 66 -8.54 0.64 25.06
N HIS A 67 -7.64 -0.34 24.94
CA HIS A 67 -7.02 -0.96 26.11
C HIS A 67 -6.22 0.05 26.93
N GLU A 68 -5.35 0.83 26.29
CA GLU A 68 -4.50 1.80 27.00
C GLU A 68 -5.29 2.99 27.55
N ILE A 69 -6.30 3.50 26.85
CA ILE A 69 -7.20 4.55 27.34
C ILE A 69 -7.98 4.03 28.56
N GLY A 70 -8.50 2.80 28.50
CA GLY A 70 -9.19 2.17 29.63
C GLY A 70 -8.27 2.00 30.84
N ARG A 71 -7.02 1.59 30.62
CA ARG A 71 -5.99 1.49 31.66
C ARG A 71 -5.68 2.87 32.26
N LEU A 72 -5.51 3.91 31.44
CA LEU A 72 -5.24 5.27 31.88
C LEU A 72 -6.40 5.82 32.73
N ALA A 73 -7.63 5.65 32.27
CA ALA A 73 -8.84 6.03 33.01
C ALA A 73 -8.95 5.30 34.35
N SER A 74 -8.55 4.01 34.39
CA SER A 74 -8.54 3.22 35.62
C SER A 74 -7.47 3.68 36.61
N LEU A 75 -6.29 4.08 36.11
CA LEU A 75 -5.22 4.62 36.93
C LEU A 75 -5.60 6.00 37.50
N HIS A 76 -6.24 6.87 36.72
CA HIS A 76 -6.72 8.18 37.18
C HIS A 76 -7.64 8.06 38.40
N LYS A 77 -8.55 7.06 38.42
CA LYS A 77 -9.44 6.79 39.56
C LYS A 77 -8.67 6.45 40.85
N ARG A 78 -7.49 5.84 40.73
CA ARG A 78 -6.67 5.37 41.85
C ARG A 78 -5.57 6.35 42.25
N ASN A 79 -5.11 7.19 41.32
CA ASN A 79 -4.03 8.14 41.52
C ASN A 79 -4.37 9.50 40.91
N LYS A 80 -4.68 10.49 41.76
CA LYS A 80 -5.01 11.87 41.35
C LYS A 80 -3.84 12.65 40.75
N ALA A 81 -2.62 12.08 40.74
CA ALA A 81 -1.48 12.69 40.04
C ALA A 81 -1.62 12.60 38.51
N ILE A 82 -2.39 11.63 38.01
CA ILE A 82 -2.75 11.51 36.59
C ILE A 82 -3.82 12.56 36.31
N ARG A 83 -3.61 13.38 35.29
CA ARG A 83 -4.51 14.50 34.99
C ARG A 83 -5.69 13.98 34.16
N PRO A 84 -6.92 14.48 34.40
CA PRO A 84 -8.07 14.11 33.58
C PRO A 84 -7.88 14.48 32.10
N ASP A 85 -7.07 15.50 31.82
CA ASP A 85 -6.70 15.92 30.48
C ASP A 85 -5.99 14.82 29.67
N GLU A 86 -5.22 13.93 30.31
CA GLU A 86 -4.48 12.88 29.60
C GLU A 86 -5.42 11.87 28.91
N VAL A 87 -6.55 11.55 29.55
CA VAL A 87 -7.58 10.67 28.95
C VAL A 87 -8.28 11.37 27.79
N ARG A 88 -8.54 12.68 27.92
CA ARG A 88 -9.16 13.48 26.86
C ARG A 88 -8.23 13.56 25.65
N THR A 89 -6.96 13.90 25.85
CA THR A 89 -5.97 13.97 24.77
C THR A 89 -5.83 12.62 24.05
N ALA A 90 -5.77 11.51 24.78
CA ALA A 90 -5.70 10.18 24.15
C ALA A 90 -6.93 9.85 23.29
N LEU A 91 -8.13 10.27 23.70
CA LEU A 91 -9.35 10.14 22.89
C LEU A 91 -9.31 11.02 21.63
N GLU A 92 -8.84 12.26 21.76
CA GLU A 92 -8.67 13.17 20.64
C GLU A 92 -7.67 12.63 19.61
N GLU A 93 -6.52 12.14 20.06
CA GLU A 93 -5.51 11.53 19.19
C GLU A 93 -6.05 10.27 18.48
N LYS A 94 -6.83 9.43 19.17
CA LYS A 94 -7.48 8.28 18.54
C LYS A 94 -8.43 8.72 17.41
N ASN A 95 -9.19 9.78 17.62
CA ASN A 95 -10.11 10.30 16.59
C ASN A 95 -9.32 10.82 15.37
N VAL A 96 -8.25 11.59 15.60
CA VAL A 96 -7.38 12.06 14.52
C VAL A 96 -6.79 10.89 13.72
N LEU A 97 -6.31 9.84 14.41
CA LEU A 97 -5.80 8.64 13.75
C LEU A 97 -6.88 7.88 12.98
N THR A 98 -8.11 7.83 13.51
CA THR A 98 -9.25 7.24 12.83
C THR A 98 -9.51 7.94 11.50
N ASP A 99 -9.51 9.27 11.51
CA ASP A 99 -9.71 10.07 10.31
C ASP A 99 -8.57 9.88 9.30
N LEU A 100 -7.32 9.89 9.76
CA LEU A 100 -6.15 9.69 8.90
C LEU A 100 -6.14 8.31 8.23
N ILE A 101 -6.42 7.25 9.00
CA ILE A 101 -6.46 5.87 8.47
C ILE A 101 -7.63 5.71 7.50
N SER A 102 -8.80 6.27 7.81
CA SER A 102 -9.99 6.18 6.95
C SER A 102 -9.84 6.91 5.62
N ASN A 103 -9.01 7.96 5.58
CA ASN A 103 -8.73 8.75 4.39
C ASN A 103 -7.42 8.35 3.69
N ALA A 104 -6.80 7.23 4.08
CA ALA A 104 -5.62 6.72 3.41
C ALA A 104 -5.92 6.43 1.92
N ARG A 105 -4.93 6.68 1.05
CA ARG A 105 -5.06 6.52 -0.41
C ARG A 105 -3.97 5.61 -0.94
N VAL A 106 -4.29 4.86 -1.97
CA VAL A 106 -3.28 4.14 -2.75
C VAL A 106 -2.47 5.14 -3.57
N ARG A 107 -1.16 4.94 -3.62
CA ARG A 107 -0.26 5.63 -4.55
C ARG A 107 0.68 4.62 -5.17
N MET A 108 0.75 4.62 -6.49
CA MET A 108 1.75 3.84 -7.22
C MET A 108 3.14 4.44 -6.99
N ASP A 109 4.08 3.62 -6.52
CA ASP A 109 5.44 4.05 -6.19
C ASP A 109 6.43 3.71 -7.31
N ALA A 110 6.30 2.52 -7.89
CA ALA A 110 7.17 2.01 -8.94
C ALA A 110 6.42 1.13 -9.94
N VAL A 111 6.94 1.07 -11.17
CA VAL A 111 6.48 0.18 -12.24
C VAL A 111 7.70 -0.50 -12.85
N GLN A 112 7.62 -1.82 -13.00
CA GLN A 112 8.60 -2.62 -13.73
C GLN A 112 7.92 -3.28 -14.92
N LEU A 113 8.35 -2.92 -16.12
CA LEU A 113 7.86 -3.54 -17.35
C LEU A 113 8.66 -4.80 -17.64
N ILE A 114 7.95 -5.88 -17.96
CA ILE A 114 8.54 -7.19 -18.22
C ILE A 114 7.93 -7.71 -19.53
N ARG A 115 8.81 -8.10 -20.44
CA ARG A 115 8.47 -8.66 -21.75
C ARG A 115 9.05 -10.06 -21.85
N GLU A 116 8.25 -10.99 -22.33
CA GLU A 116 8.71 -12.31 -22.75
C GLU A 116 9.17 -12.26 -24.22
N GLY A 117 10.31 -12.89 -24.51
CA GLY A 117 10.84 -13.03 -25.87
C GLY A 117 12.37 -13.07 -25.91
N ASP A 118 12.92 -13.63 -26.99
CA ASP A 118 14.34 -13.57 -27.27
C ASP A 118 14.72 -12.14 -27.69
N MET A 119 15.44 -11.43 -26.82
CA MET A 119 16.15 -10.23 -27.26
C MET A 119 17.42 -10.70 -27.96
N GLU A 120 17.40 -10.80 -29.30
CA GLU A 120 18.65 -10.74 -30.04
C GLU A 120 19.29 -9.39 -29.70
N ALA A 121 20.50 -9.41 -29.16
CA ALA A 121 21.26 -8.20 -28.93
C ALA A 121 21.45 -7.52 -30.29
N THR A 122 20.65 -6.48 -30.57
CA THR A 122 20.73 -5.69 -31.80
C THR A 122 22.11 -5.02 -31.81
N THR A 123 23.09 -5.72 -32.38
CA THR A 123 24.38 -5.14 -32.74
C THR A 123 24.06 -4.20 -33.89
N LYS A 124 23.91 -2.91 -33.59
CA LYS A 124 23.79 -1.86 -34.61
C LYS A 124 25.00 -1.98 -35.56
N GLN A 125 24.73 -2.18 -36.85
CA GLN A 125 25.68 -1.96 -37.94
C GLN A 125 25.80 -0.46 -38.23
#